data_AF-A0A3E0IQ78-F1
#
_entry.id   AF-A0A3E0IQ78-F1
#
_cell.length_a   1.000
_cell.length_b   1.000
_cell.length_c   1.000
_cell.angle_alpha   90.00
_cell.angle_beta   90.00
_cell.angle_gamma   90.00
#
_symmetry.space_group_name_H-M   'P 1'
#
loop_
_entity.id
_entity.type
_entity.pdbx_description
1 polymer ?
#
loop_
_entity_poly.entity_id
_entity_poly.type
_entity_poly.pdbx_seq_one_letter_code
_entity_poly.pdbx_strand_id
1 'polypeptide(L)'
;MKKELHTTKEQRERAVLVGVDLLQSDYDFTSTMSELESLAQTCRLEVLGVFQQNKNQFDQKYYVGKGKLQEIKDFVDFNEIDVLIANDE
;
A
#
# COMPACT_ATOMS: atom_id res chain seq x y z
N MET A 1 -33.58 29.56 -4.01
CA MET A 1 -32.79 28.35 -3.69
C MET A 1 -31.51 28.38 -4.51
N LYS A 2 -30.34 28.41 -3.88
CA LYS A 2 -29.06 28.19 -4.57
C LYS A 2 -28.95 26.68 -4.83
N LYS A 3 -28.72 26.30 -6.09
CA LYS A 3 -28.56 24.90 -6.49
C LYS A 3 -27.07 24.59 -6.35
N GLU A 4 -26.70 23.84 -5.30
CA GLU A 4 -25.33 23.33 -5.17
C GLU A 4 -25.11 22.25 -6.23
N LEU A 5 -24.05 22.40 -7.01
CA LEU A 5 -23.65 21.42 -8.02
C LEU A 5 -22.84 20.34 -7.31
N HIS A 6 -23.36 19.10 -7.30
CA HIS A 6 -22.59 17.95 -6.85
C HIS A 6 -21.78 17.40 -8.01
N THR A 7 -20.48 17.19 -7.80
CA THR A 7 -19.62 16.51 -8.76
C THR A 7 -19.97 15.01 -8.79
N THR A 8 -20.12 14.44 -9.98
CA THR A 8 -20.34 13.00 -10.19
C THR A 8 -19.04 12.27 -10.58
N LYS A 9 -17.91 12.96 -10.55
CA LYS A 9 -16.60 12.38 -10.86
C LYS A 9 -16.20 11.46 -9.71
N GLU A 10 -16.18 10.15 -9.94
CA GLU A 10 -15.57 9.19 -9.02
C GLU A 10 -14.09 9.55 -8.84
N GLN A 11 -13.72 10.05 -7.66
CA GLN A 11 -12.33 10.14 -7.26
C GLN A 11 -11.91 8.73 -6.84
N ARG A 12 -10.87 8.20 -7.50
CA ARG A 12 -10.27 6.93 -7.08
C ARG A 12 -9.44 7.19 -5.84
N GLU A 13 -9.57 6.34 -4.85
CA GLU A 13 -8.71 6.38 -3.67
C GLU A 13 -7.28 6.04 -4.07
N ARG A 14 -6.34 6.88 -3.66
CA ARG A 14 -4.91 6.73 -3.91
C ARG A 14 -4.36 5.73 -2.90
N ALA A 15 -3.66 4.72 -3.39
CA ALA A 15 -3.20 3.59 -2.61
C ALA A 15 -1.68 3.46 -2.62
N VAL A 16 -1.16 2.91 -1.54
CA VAL A 16 0.21 2.39 -1.47
C VAL A 16 0.19 0.95 -0.96
N LEU A 17 1.02 0.10 -1.55
CA LEU A 17 1.17 -1.29 -1.11
C LEU A 17 2.43 -1.41 -0.25
N VAL A 18 2.37 -2.22 0.81
CA VAL A 18 3.54 -2.54 1.64
C VAL A 18 3.63 -4.04 1.89
N GLY A 19 4.84 -4.60 1.83
CA GLY A 19 5.09 -6.01 2.16
C GLY A 19 6.45 -6.23 2.79
N VAL A 20 6.55 -7.28 3.61
CA VAL A 20 7.82 -7.74 4.19
C VAL A 20 8.12 -9.15 3.68
N ASP A 21 9.24 -9.31 2.97
CA ASP A 21 9.72 -10.61 2.56
C ASP A 21 10.50 -11.25 3.71
N LEU A 22 9.98 -12.37 4.23
CA LEU A 22 10.61 -13.15 5.29
C LEU A 22 11.77 -14.04 4.81
N LEU A 23 12.11 -13.98 3.51
CA LEU A 23 13.20 -14.74 2.89
C LEU A 23 13.03 -16.26 3.04
N GLN A 24 11.79 -16.74 3.04
CA GLN A 24 11.47 -18.17 3.09
C GLN A 24 11.61 -18.77 1.70
N SER A 25 12.34 -19.90 1.60
CA SER A 25 12.69 -20.50 0.31
C SER A 25 11.49 -20.98 -0.53
N ASP A 26 10.40 -21.35 0.12
CA ASP A 26 9.20 -21.91 -0.52
C ASP A 26 8.06 -20.89 -0.66
N TYR A 27 8.34 -19.60 -0.44
CA TYR A 27 7.35 -18.52 -0.49
C TYR A 27 7.69 -17.53 -1.61
N ASP A 28 6.79 -17.38 -2.59
CA ASP A 28 6.96 -16.45 -3.70
C ASP A 28 6.38 -15.07 -3.36
N PHE A 29 7.11 -14.31 -2.54
CA PHE A 29 6.73 -12.95 -2.15
C PHE A 29 6.46 -12.02 -3.35
N THR A 30 7.13 -12.24 -4.49
CA THR A 30 6.92 -11.40 -5.68
C THR A 30 5.56 -11.65 -6.31
N SER A 31 5.16 -12.92 -6.37
CA SER A 31 3.83 -13.30 -6.86
C SER A 31 2.73 -12.74 -5.97
N THR A 32 2.87 -12.81 -4.64
CA THR A 32 1.84 -12.35 -3.70
C THR A 32 1.67 -10.83 -3.74
N MET A 33 2.78 -10.08 -3.85
CA MET A 33 2.72 -8.63 -4.08
C MET A 33 2.08 -8.26 -5.42
N SER A 34 2.31 -9.04 -6.48
CA SER A 34 1.69 -8.82 -7.81
C SER A 34 0.18 -9.11 -7.79
N GLU A 35 -0.24 -10.13 -7.04
CA GLU A 35 -1.65 -10.41 -6.79
C GLU A 35 -2.31 -9.27 -6.01
N LEU A 36 -1.66 -8.79 -4.94
CA LEU A 36 -2.15 -7.66 -4.15
C LEU A 36 -2.39 -6.40 -4.99
N GLU A 37 -1.47 -6.10 -5.91
CA GLU A 37 -1.63 -5.00 -6.86
C GLU A 37 -2.83 -5.23 -7.81
N SER A 38 -2.98 -6.44 -8.33
CA SER A 38 -4.11 -6.82 -9.21
C SER A 38 -5.46 -6.68 -8.49
N LEU A 39 -5.52 -7.06 -7.21
CA LEU A 39 -6.70 -6.88 -6.37
C LEU A 39 -7.00 -5.40 -6.13
N ALA A 40 -5.99 -4.59 -5.79
CA ALA A 40 -6.15 -3.16 -5.60
C ALA A 40 -6.68 -2.47 -6.87
N GLN A 41 -6.15 -2.84 -8.05
CA GLN A 41 -6.62 -2.35 -9.34
C GLN A 41 -8.08 -2.75 -9.61
N THR A 42 -8.48 -3.97 -9.25
CA THR A 42 -9.87 -4.46 -9.37
C THR A 42 -10.82 -3.66 -8.47
N CYS A 43 -10.36 -3.25 -7.29
CA CYS A 43 -11.06 -2.34 -6.39
C CYS A 43 -11.06 -0.87 -6.84
N ARG A 44 -10.56 -0.57 -8.04
CA ARG A 44 -10.44 0.79 -8.62
C ARG A 44 -9.55 1.73 -7.81
N LEU A 45 -8.61 1.20 -7.03
CA LEU A 45 -7.62 2.01 -6.34
C LEU A 45 -6.55 2.50 -7.33
N GLU A 46 -6.06 3.71 -7.12
CA GLU A 46 -4.92 4.26 -7.85
C GLU A 46 -3.63 3.96 -7.06
N VAL A 47 -2.96 2.85 -7.38
CA VAL A 47 -1.70 2.47 -6.72
C VAL A 47 -0.59 3.41 -7.18
N LEU A 48 -0.07 4.22 -6.26
CA LEU A 48 0.99 5.21 -6.54
C LEU A 48 2.38 4.74 -6.10
N GLY A 49 2.47 3.69 -5.28
CA GLY A 49 3.75 3.17 -4.82
C GLY A 49 3.64 1.78 -4.21
N VAL A 50 4.77 1.07 -4.23
CA VAL A 50 4.94 -0.25 -3.63
C VAL A 50 6.21 -0.22 -2.79
N PHE A 51 6.09 -0.55 -1.50
CA PHE A 51 7.19 -0.62 -0.55
C PHE A 51 7.43 -2.07 -0.13
N GLN A 52 8.66 -2.52 -0.25
CA GLN A 52 9.06 -3.87 0.13
C GLN A 52 10.26 -3.80 1.08
N GLN A 53 10.35 -4.75 2.01
CA GLN A 53 11.50 -4.89 2.88
C GLN A 53 11.80 -6.35 3.22
N ASN A 54 13.06 -6.74 3.06
CA ASN A 54 13.51 -8.08 3.43
C ASN A 54 13.88 -8.11 4.93
N LYS A 55 13.39 -9.10 5.67
CA LYS A 55 13.71 -9.32 7.09
C LYS A 55 13.68 -10.80 7.43
N ASN A 56 14.33 -11.20 8.53
CA ASN A 56 14.20 -12.57 9.05
C ASN A 56 12.90 -12.76 9.87
N GLN A 57 12.27 -11.68 10.28
CA GLN A 57 11.01 -11.64 11.02
C GLN A 57 10.37 -10.25 10.88
N PHE A 58 9.05 -10.17 11.02
CA PHE A 58 8.35 -8.89 11.11
C PHE A 58 8.85 -8.07 12.29
N ASP A 59 8.81 -6.74 12.13
CA ASP A 59 8.97 -5.84 13.26
C ASP A 59 7.68 -5.86 14.09
N GLN A 60 7.75 -6.34 15.34
CA GLN A 60 6.57 -6.51 16.19
C GLN A 60 5.83 -5.19 16.48
N LYS A 61 6.51 -4.05 16.35
CA LYS A 61 5.92 -2.73 16.61
C LYS A 61 5.48 -2.03 15.33
N TYR A 62 6.19 -2.25 14.22
CA TYR A 62 6.07 -1.43 13.01
C TYR A 62 5.85 -2.22 11.71
N TYR A 63 5.74 -3.56 11.77
CA TYR A 63 5.67 -4.47 10.62
C TYR A 63 6.93 -4.46 9.73
N VAL A 64 7.21 -3.35 9.02
CA VAL A 64 8.44 -3.11 8.24
C VAL A 64 9.62 -2.67 9.13
N GLY A 65 9.40 -1.75 10.06
CA GLY A 65 10.45 -1.17 10.92
C GLY A 65 10.52 0.35 10.82
N LYS A 66 11.04 0.99 11.86
CA LYS A 66 10.93 2.46 12.06
C LYS A 66 11.42 3.30 10.87
N GLY A 67 12.55 2.95 10.26
CA GLY A 67 13.11 3.72 9.14
C GLY A 67 12.25 3.64 7.89
N LYS A 68 11.84 2.43 7.51
CA LYS A 68 10.94 2.20 6.37
C LYS A 68 9.55 2.80 6.61
N LEU A 69 9.05 2.73 7.84
CA LEU A 69 7.79 3.38 8.20
C LEU A 69 7.86 4.90 8.03
N GLN A 70 8.98 5.54 8.38
CA GLN A 70 9.16 6.97 8.15
C GLN A 70 9.18 7.31 6.67
N GLU A 71 9.89 6.53 5.85
CA GLU A 71 9.92 6.67 4.38
C GLU A 71 8.51 6.56 3.78
N ILE A 72 7.73 5.55 4.21
CA ILE A 72 6.33 5.38 3.78
C ILE A 72 5.48 6.56 4.24
N LYS A 73 5.66 7.04 5.48
CA LYS A 73 4.93 8.20 6.00
C LYS A 73 5.19 9.45 5.17
N ASP A 74 6.45 9.73 4.85
CA ASP A 74 6.83 10.89 4.05
C ASP A 74 6.21 10.78 2.63
N PHE A 75 6.18 9.57 2.06
CA PHE A 75 5.51 9.31 0.78
C PHE A 75 3.99 9.51 0.86
N VAL A 76 3.34 9.02 1.92
CA VAL A 76 1.90 9.17 2.17
C VAL A 76 1.53 10.64 2.29
N ASP A 77 2.29 11.41 3.07
CA ASP A 77 2.03 12.84 3.30
C ASP A 77 2.25 13.65 2.01
N PHE A 78 3.31 13.36 1.24
CA PHE A 78 3.62 14.07 -0.01
C PHE A 78 2.63 13.75 -1.15
N ASN A 79 2.19 12.50 -1.23
CA ASN A 79 1.29 12.03 -2.29
C ASN A 79 -0.16 11.92 -1.81
N GLU A 80 -0.56 12.54 -0.70
CA GLU A 80 -1.93 12.54 -0.17
C GLU A 80 -2.62 11.17 -0.34
N ILE A 81 -1.96 10.11 0.13
CA ILE A 81 -2.43 8.73 -0.02
C ILE A 81 -3.63 8.50 0.90
N ASP A 82 -4.70 7.93 0.36
CA ASP A 82 -5.95 7.65 1.09
C ASP A 82 -5.88 6.32 1.84
N VAL A 83 -5.25 5.31 1.23
CA VAL A 83 -5.20 3.95 1.76
C VAL A 83 -3.80 3.33 1.65
N LEU A 84 -3.40 2.62 2.71
CA LEU A 84 -2.23 1.75 2.71
C LEU A 84 -2.70 0.31 2.88
N ILE A 85 -2.21 -0.57 2.02
CA ILE A 85 -2.55 -1.99 2.01
C ILE A 85 -1.30 -2.78 2.35
N ALA A 86 -1.35 -3.58 3.41
CA ALA A 86 -0.26 -4.43 3.83
C ALA A 86 -0.47 -5.88 3.35
N ASN A 87 0.58 -6.48 2.81
CA ASN A 87 0.62 -7.90 2.46
C ASN A 87 0.92 -8.74 3.71
N ASP A 88 -0.10 -9.22 4.41
CA ASP A 88 0.06 -10.02 5.65
C ASP A 88 0.10 -11.53 5.38
N GLU A 89 0.40 -11.93 4.14
CA GLU A 89 0.64 -13.34 3.78
C GLU A 89 1.95 -13.90 4.36
#